data_AF-A0A2T9YRP9-F1
#
_entry.id   AF-A0A2T9YRP9-F1
#
_cell.length_a   1.000
_cell.length_b   1.000
_cell.length_c   1.000
_cell.angle_alpha   90.00
_cell.angle_beta   90.00
_cell.angle_gamma   90.00
#
_symmetry.space_group_name_H-M   'P 1'
#
loop_
_entity.id
_entity.type
_entity.pdbx_description
1 polymer ?
#
loop_
_entity_poly.entity_id
_entity_poly.type
_entity_poly.pdbx_seq_one_letter_code
_entity_poly.pdbx_strand_id
1 'polypeptide(L)'
;MAEAEIKQDTLDIETEAKNDSVKMEKCNPFDKLDEYILESIFIFSKNPELSKISMGLFRISHYTPTQVKYLIKNVYLKKQFSQSIFYSKYPKLSRKEELVIELVRNGIDIYEGGKSSIYNRIFMYKMNKALNVMLQLFKKVKIAYTPDTTNTANINIPDILEKNEYYMIQPQITQLSMINIVKKFELYKDEHIETFLILFETDNIKLDLVEDCGVAVESLFIKENREIKLHRNMNYNISLDELIKITIKKDQPILTKYIIEYMEYTKTQLQSFLKVVTPDENNHEIASSFNKAVRLVNSYISELQQKEI
;
A
#
# COMPACT_ATOMS: atom_id res chain seq x y z
N MET A 1 -41.05 93.26 -13.09
CA MET A 1 -40.37 94.51 -13.48
C MET A 1 -39.37 94.85 -12.38
N ALA A 2 -38.10 95.06 -12.77
CA ALA A 2 -36.89 95.30 -11.97
C ALA A 2 -36.43 94.08 -11.11
N GLU A 3 -35.56 93.20 -11.60
CA GLU A 3 -34.09 93.32 -11.84
C GLU A 3 -33.26 93.52 -10.56
N ALA A 4 -32.45 92.51 -10.23
CA ALA A 4 -31.01 92.66 -10.01
C ALA A 4 -30.36 91.28 -9.88
N GLU A 5 -29.66 90.86 -10.94
CA GLU A 5 -28.62 89.84 -10.92
C GLU A 5 -27.47 90.30 -10.02
N ILE A 6 -26.96 89.40 -9.17
CA ILE A 6 -25.57 89.47 -8.68
C ILE A 6 -24.92 88.11 -8.85
N LYS A 7 -23.76 88.16 -9.49
CA LYS A 7 -22.90 87.08 -9.97
C LYS A 7 -22.23 86.30 -8.83
N GLN A 8 -21.94 85.04 -9.18
CA GLN A 8 -20.97 84.12 -8.60
C GLN A 8 -19.69 84.80 -8.09
N ASP A 9 -19.18 84.34 -6.94
CA ASP A 9 -17.79 83.89 -6.88
C ASP A 9 -17.52 82.89 -5.72
N THR A 10 -17.12 81.69 -6.14
CA THR A 10 -16.13 80.76 -5.55
C THR A 10 -16.09 80.48 -4.04
N LEU A 11 -16.44 79.23 -3.68
CA LEU A 11 -15.50 78.36 -2.96
C LEU A 11 -15.78 76.90 -3.32
N ASP A 12 -15.02 76.40 -4.30
CA ASP A 12 -14.93 74.99 -4.63
C ASP A 12 -14.28 74.24 -3.46
N ILE A 13 -15.11 73.61 -2.63
CA ILE A 13 -14.66 72.47 -1.83
C ILE A 13 -14.98 71.25 -2.67
N GLU A 14 -13.99 70.85 -3.48
CA GLU A 14 -13.89 69.50 -4.02
C GLU A 14 -13.99 68.53 -2.86
N THR A 15 -15.21 68.07 -2.60
CA THR A 15 -15.43 66.93 -1.76
C THR A 15 -15.06 65.75 -2.63
N GLU A 16 -13.78 65.35 -2.58
CA GLU A 16 -13.34 64.04 -3.04
C GLU A 16 -14.22 63.00 -2.34
N ALA A 17 -15.33 62.64 -2.98
CA ALA A 17 -15.99 61.39 -2.73
C ALA A 17 -15.01 60.32 -3.18
N LYS A 18 -14.09 59.93 -2.28
CA LYS A 18 -13.41 58.66 -2.33
C LYS A 18 -14.51 57.62 -2.45
N ASN A 19 -14.71 57.16 -3.68
CA ASN A 19 -15.33 55.90 -3.99
C ASN A 19 -14.42 54.83 -3.39
N ASP A 20 -14.50 54.66 -2.07
CA ASP A 20 -14.21 53.41 -1.41
C ASP A 20 -15.31 52.44 -1.86
N SER A 21 -15.20 52.00 -3.11
CA SER A 21 -15.72 50.71 -3.52
C SER A 21 -14.89 49.69 -2.74
N VAL A 22 -15.25 49.53 -1.46
CA VAL A 22 -14.94 48.34 -0.69
C VAL A 22 -15.48 47.22 -1.56
N LYS A 23 -14.58 46.55 -2.30
CA LYS A 23 -14.87 45.24 -2.86
C LYS A 23 -15.25 44.42 -1.64
N MET A 24 -16.55 44.32 -1.35
CA MET A 24 -17.05 43.27 -0.49
C MET A 24 -16.63 42.00 -1.20
N GLU A 25 -15.52 41.39 -0.75
CA GLU A 25 -15.20 40.03 -1.12
C GLU A 25 -16.48 39.24 -0.85
N LYS A 26 -17.09 38.73 -1.93
CA LYS A 26 -18.26 37.87 -1.83
C LYS A 26 -17.81 36.63 -1.05
N CYS A 27 -17.95 36.69 0.27
CA CYS A 27 -17.66 35.59 1.17
C CYS A 27 -18.61 34.46 0.79
N ASN A 28 -18.05 33.34 0.36
CA ASN A 28 -18.83 32.19 -0.05
C ASN A 28 -19.68 31.70 1.15
N PRO A 29 -20.98 31.44 0.98
CA PRO A 29 -21.85 31.03 2.09
C PRO A 29 -21.36 29.75 2.79
N PHE A 30 -20.68 28.85 2.07
CA PHE A 30 -20.07 27.65 2.66
C PHE A 30 -18.95 27.99 3.64
N ASP A 31 -18.21 29.08 3.43
CA ASP A 31 -17.09 29.45 4.32
C ASP A 31 -17.55 29.99 5.68
N LYS A 32 -18.87 30.16 5.87
CA LYS A 32 -19.51 30.50 7.16
C LYS A 32 -19.97 29.27 7.95
N LEU A 33 -19.99 28.10 7.32
CA LEU A 33 -20.42 26.86 7.95
C LEU A 33 -19.26 26.23 8.72
N ASP A 34 -19.58 25.53 9.81
CA ASP A 34 -18.58 24.76 10.54
C ASP A 34 -18.11 23.52 9.76
N GLU A 35 -17.00 22.95 10.22
CA GLU A 35 -16.37 21.80 9.57
C GLU A 35 -17.28 20.57 9.49
N TYR A 36 -18.09 20.32 10.52
CA TYR A 36 -18.99 19.17 10.59
C TYR A 36 -20.12 19.26 9.55
N ILE A 37 -20.70 20.44 9.38
CA ILE A 37 -21.73 20.71 8.37
C ILE A 37 -21.11 20.59 6.97
N LEU A 38 -19.92 21.15 6.76
CA LEU A 38 -19.21 21.06 5.48
C LEU A 38 -18.88 19.61 5.11
N GLU A 39 -18.36 18.83 6.06
CA GLU A 39 -18.08 17.40 5.92
C GLU A 39 -19.36 16.65 5.49
N SER A 40 -20.47 16.91 6.19
CA SER A 40 -21.77 16.32 5.90
C SER A 40 -22.22 16.66 4.49
N ILE A 41 -22.21 17.94 4.10
CA ILE A 41 -22.58 18.39 2.75
C ILE A 41 -21.76 17.64 1.69
N PHE A 42 -20.44 17.57 1.87
CA PHE A 42 -19.55 16.88 0.93
C PHE A 42 -19.90 15.38 0.83
N ILE A 43 -20.04 14.68 1.95
CA ILE A 43 -20.35 13.24 1.98
C ILE A 43 -21.71 12.94 1.34
N PHE A 44 -22.75 13.71 1.69
CA PHE A 44 -24.12 13.44 1.26
C PHE A 44 -24.41 13.89 -0.16
N SER A 45 -23.70 14.90 -0.68
CA SER A 45 -23.83 15.35 -2.06
C SER A 45 -23.43 14.30 -3.09
N LYS A 46 -22.58 13.34 -2.69
CA LYS A 46 -21.94 12.34 -3.57
C LYS A 46 -21.15 12.96 -4.72
N ASN A 47 -20.80 14.25 -4.65
CA ASN A 47 -20.14 14.97 -5.73
C ASN A 47 -18.74 15.46 -5.29
N PRO A 48 -17.66 14.77 -5.70
CA PRO A 48 -16.30 15.18 -5.39
C PRO A 48 -15.94 16.59 -5.91
N GLU A 49 -16.64 17.08 -6.94
CA GLU A 49 -16.39 18.41 -7.52
C GLU A 49 -16.83 19.57 -6.60
N LEU A 50 -17.57 19.31 -5.52
CA LEU A 50 -17.89 20.33 -4.52
C LEU A 50 -16.64 20.97 -3.90
N SER A 51 -15.50 20.29 -3.94
CA SER A 51 -14.22 20.83 -3.49
C SER A 51 -13.81 22.12 -4.19
N LYS A 52 -14.39 22.43 -5.37
CA LYS A 52 -14.07 23.62 -6.16
C LYS A 52 -14.91 24.84 -5.80
N ILE A 53 -15.92 24.67 -4.96
CA ILE A 53 -16.92 25.71 -4.71
C ILE A 53 -16.43 26.72 -3.66
N SER A 54 -15.79 26.26 -2.59
CA SER A 54 -15.29 27.13 -1.51
C SER A 54 -13.99 26.59 -0.90
N MET A 55 -13.27 27.43 -0.17
CA MET A 55 -12.04 27.01 0.51
C MET A 55 -12.33 26.02 1.65
N GLY A 56 -13.45 26.20 2.37
CA GLY A 56 -13.91 25.24 3.37
C GLY A 56 -14.16 23.85 2.78
N LEU A 57 -14.93 23.76 1.69
CA LEU A 57 -15.20 22.50 0.97
C LEU A 57 -13.93 21.90 0.36
N PHE A 58 -13.00 22.73 -0.10
CA PHE A 58 -11.69 22.27 -0.56
C PHE A 58 -10.93 21.58 0.58
N ARG A 59 -10.80 22.23 1.75
CA ARG A 59 -10.05 21.68 2.89
C ARG A 59 -10.62 20.34 3.37
N ILE A 60 -11.93 20.30 3.64
CA ILE A 60 -12.59 19.09 4.15
C ILE A 60 -12.57 17.94 3.13
N SER A 61 -12.68 18.21 1.83
CA SER A 61 -12.61 17.17 0.80
C SER A 61 -11.20 16.57 0.61
N HIS A 62 -10.15 17.28 1.06
CA HIS A 62 -8.77 16.79 1.01
C HIS A 62 -8.34 16.11 2.32
N TYR A 63 -9.11 16.28 3.39
CA TYR A 63 -8.88 15.63 4.67
C TYR A 63 -9.15 14.12 4.60
N THR A 64 -8.18 13.31 5.01
CA THR A 64 -8.25 11.84 4.83
C THR A 64 -9.44 11.21 5.56
N PRO A 65 -9.74 11.52 6.84
CA PRO A 65 -10.93 10.98 7.51
C PRO A 65 -12.24 11.27 6.78
N THR A 66 -12.42 12.49 6.25
CA THR A 66 -13.58 12.84 5.42
C THR A 66 -13.64 11.99 4.15
N GLN A 67 -12.50 11.80 3.48
CA GLN A 67 -12.42 10.95 2.28
C GLN A 67 -12.77 9.50 2.59
N VAL A 68 -12.33 8.96 3.73
CA VAL A 68 -12.68 7.62 4.19
C VAL A 68 -14.19 7.50 4.38
N LYS A 69 -14.80 8.42 5.15
CA LYS A 69 -16.27 8.43 5.35
C LYS A 69 -17.04 8.51 4.04
N TYR A 70 -16.59 9.36 3.11
CA TYR A 70 -17.17 9.46 1.77
C TYR A 70 -17.07 8.12 1.01
N LEU A 71 -15.90 7.50 0.99
CA LEU A 71 -15.65 6.26 0.25
C LEU A 71 -16.44 5.09 0.81
N ILE A 72 -16.43 4.91 2.14
CA ILE A 72 -17.19 3.85 2.81
C ILE A 72 -18.66 3.97 2.39
N LYS A 73 -19.24 5.16 2.54
CA LYS A 73 -20.67 5.39 2.28
C LYS A 73 -21.07 5.33 0.80
N ASN A 74 -20.23 5.83 -0.10
CA ASN A 74 -20.63 6.10 -1.48
C ASN A 74 -19.96 5.22 -2.54
N VAL A 75 -18.89 4.52 -2.18
CA VAL A 75 -18.08 3.71 -3.10
C VAL A 75 -18.08 2.24 -2.68
N TYR A 76 -17.72 1.94 -1.43
CA TYR A 76 -17.58 0.55 -0.96
C TYR A 76 -18.92 -0.14 -0.66
N LEU A 77 -20.02 0.61 -0.47
CA LEU A 77 -21.36 0.00 -0.45
C LEU A 77 -21.86 -0.46 -1.85
N LYS A 78 -21.15 -0.13 -2.93
CA LYS A 78 -21.55 -0.45 -4.30
C LYS A 78 -20.80 -1.67 -4.82
N LYS A 79 -21.36 -2.32 -5.85
CA LYS A 79 -20.74 -3.43 -6.57
C LYS A 79 -19.31 -3.08 -7.04
N GLN A 80 -18.44 -4.09 -7.08
CA GLN A 80 -17.01 -3.97 -7.43
C GLN A 80 -16.75 -3.14 -8.70
N PHE A 81 -17.55 -3.30 -9.75
CA PHE A 81 -17.42 -2.54 -11.00
C PHE A 81 -17.51 -1.02 -10.80
N SER A 82 -18.39 -0.56 -9.91
CA SER A 82 -18.54 0.86 -9.60
C SER A 82 -17.30 1.43 -8.89
N GLN A 83 -16.61 0.62 -8.10
CA GLN A 83 -15.37 1.00 -7.44
C GLN A 83 -14.25 1.18 -8.47
N SER A 84 -14.15 0.27 -9.45
CA SER A 84 -13.19 0.40 -10.53
C SER A 84 -13.41 1.67 -11.35
N ILE A 85 -14.67 1.97 -11.75
CA ILE A 85 -15.00 3.22 -12.45
C ILE A 85 -14.61 4.44 -11.62
N PHE A 86 -14.91 4.44 -10.33
CA PHE A 86 -14.59 5.55 -9.43
C PHE A 86 -13.08 5.83 -9.42
N TYR A 87 -12.25 4.81 -9.20
CA TYR A 87 -10.80 4.99 -9.15
C TYR A 87 -10.16 5.30 -10.51
N SER A 88 -10.77 4.86 -11.62
CA SER A 88 -10.36 5.33 -12.96
C SER A 88 -10.63 6.81 -13.16
N LYS A 89 -11.75 7.33 -12.66
CA LYS A 89 -12.08 8.77 -12.73
C LYS A 89 -11.24 9.62 -11.77
N TYR A 90 -10.88 9.07 -10.61
CA TYR A 90 -10.15 9.77 -9.55
C TYR A 90 -8.80 9.11 -9.21
N PRO A 91 -7.81 9.11 -10.13
CA PRO A 91 -6.55 8.41 -9.96
C PRO A 91 -5.66 8.96 -8.83
N LYS A 92 -5.85 10.24 -8.44
CA LYS A 92 -5.14 10.80 -7.27
C LYS A 92 -5.55 10.09 -5.98
N LEU A 93 -6.83 9.73 -5.84
CA LEU A 93 -7.32 8.96 -4.70
C LEU A 93 -6.88 7.50 -4.77
N SER A 94 -6.76 6.93 -5.97
CA SER A 94 -6.31 5.54 -6.12
C SER A 94 -4.86 5.37 -5.64
N ARG A 95 -4.03 6.40 -5.78
CA ARG A 95 -2.60 6.44 -5.42
C ARG A 95 -2.29 6.98 -4.03
N LYS A 96 -3.30 7.39 -3.26
CA LYS A 96 -3.10 7.99 -1.93
C LYS A 96 -2.92 6.90 -0.87
N GLU A 97 -1.69 6.69 -0.42
CA GLU A 97 -1.33 5.60 0.50
C GLU A 97 -1.99 5.75 1.88
N GLU A 98 -2.02 6.95 2.45
CA GLU A 98 -2.63 7.20 3.76
C GLU A 98 -4.12 6.89 3.77
N LEU A 99 -4.78 7.13 2.63
CA LEU A 99 -6.19 6.79 2.45
C LEU A 99 -6.40 5.28 2.43
N VAL A 100 -5.48 4.52 1.83
CA VAL A 100 -5.54 3.05 1.83
C VAL A 100 -5.37 2.51 3.25
N ILE A 101 -4.39 3.02 4.01
CA ILE A 101 -4.16 2.63 5.40
C ILE A 101 -5.43 2.84 6.24
N GLU A 102 -6.04 4.02 6.14
CA GLU A 102 -7.26 4.31 6.90
C GLU A 102 -8.47 3.46 6.47
N LEU A 103 -8.62 3.17 5.17
CA LEU A 103 -9.66 2.25 4.70
C LEU A 103 -9.48 0.83 5.27
N VAL A 104 -8.24 0.34 5.30
CA VAL A 104 -7.90 -0.96 5.90
C VAL A 104 -8.24 -0.98 7.39
N ARG A 105 -7.86 0.06 8.13
CA ARG A 105 -8.18 0.18 9.57
C ARG A 105 -9.68 0.25 9.86
N ASN A 106 -10.47 0.76 8.91
CA ASN A 106 -11.93 0.78 8.97
C ASN A 106 -12.58 -0.54 8.50
N GLY A 107 -11.81 -1.61 8.33
CA GLY A 107 -12.33 -2.96 8.05
C GLY A 107 -12.80 -3.18 6.62
N ILE A 108 -12.36 -2.34 5.67
CA ILE A 108 -12.68 -2.54 4.25
C ILE A 108 -11.96 -3.78 3.72
N ASP A 109 -12.70 -4.66 3.03
CA ASP A 109 -12.12 -5.86 2.43
C ASP A 109 -11.06 -5.48 1.39
N ILE A 110 -9.85 -5.97 1.60
CA ILE A 110 -8.69 -5.68 0.77
C ILE A 110 -8.81 -6.23 -0.66
N TYR A 111 -9.66 -7.23 -0.87
CA TYR A 111 -9.87 -7.89 -2.16
C TYR A 111 -11.03 -7.31 -2.98
N GLU A 112 -11.88 -6.48 -2.37
CA GLU A 112 -13.03 -5.88 -3.05
C GLU A 112 -12.60 -4.85 -4.10
N GLY A 113 -13.30 -4.78 -5.25
CA GLY A 113 -13.06 -3.77 -6.29
C GLY A 113 -12.20 -4.24 -7.47
N GLY A 114 -11.95 -5.55 -7.58
CA GLY A 114 -11.25 -6.16 -8.72
C GLY A 114 -9.85 -5.58 -8.91
N LYS A 115 -9.51 -5.09 -10.11
CA LYS A 115 -8.20 -4.46 -10.40
C LYS A 115 -7.92 -3.21 -9.56
N SER A 116 -8.95 -2.59 -9.00
CA SER A 116 -8.84 -1.40 -8.15
C SER A 116 -8.92 -1.73 -6.66
N SER A 117 -8.87 -3.01 -6.30
CA SER A 117 -8.84 -3.42 -4.90
C SER A 117 -7.64 -2.85 -4.16
N ILE A 118 -7.77 -2.72 -2.84
CA ILE A 118 -6.66 -2.26 -1.98
C ILE A 118 -5.43 -3.14 -2.22
N TYR A 119 -5.61 -4.46 -2.24
CA TYR A 119 -4.55 -5.43 -2.54
C TYR A 119 -3.81 -5.09 -3.85
N ASN A 120 -4.52 -4.90 -4.97
CA ASN A 120 -3.85 -4.61 -6.23
C ASN A 120 -3.19 -3.22 -6.24
N ARG A 121 -3.85 -2.21 -5.65
CA ARG A 121 -3.32 -0.84 -5.62
C ARG A 121 -2.04 -0.73 -4.81
N ILE A 122 -1.93 -1.46 -3.69
CA ILE A 122 -0.74 -1.46 -2.84
C ILE A 122 0.50 -1.85 -3.66
N PHE A 123 0.44 -2.97 -4.39
CA PHE A 123 1.56 -3.41 -5.21
C PHE A 123 1.76 -2.53 -6.46
N MET A 124 0.67 -2.20 -7.17
CA MET A 124 0.76 -1.38 -8.40
C MET A 124 1.36 0.00 -8.17
N TYR A 125 1.15 0.58 -7.00
CA TYR A 125 1.59 1.94 -6.67
C TYR A 125 2.72 1.98 -5.62
N LYS A 126 3.35 0.84 -5.32
CA LYS A 126 4.49 0.75 -4.38
C LYS A 126 4.17 1.35 -3.00
N MET A 127 2.98 1.07 -2.47
CA MET A 127 2.52 1.60 -1.18
C MET A 127 3.09 0.76 -0.04
N ASN A 128 4.36 0.97 0.28
CA ASN A 128 5.13 0.16 1.22
C ASN A 128 4.61 0.23 2.67
N LYS A 129 4.15 1.39 3.13
CA LYS A 129 3.55 1.54 4.47
C LYS A 129 2.20 0.82 4.52
N ALA A 130 1.38 0.95 3.48
CA ALA A 130 0.12 0.23 3.40
C ALA A 130 0.34 -1.30 3.26
N LEU A 131 1.40 -1.73 2.56
CA LEU A 131 1.79 -3.14 2.48
C LEU A 131 2.11 -3.70 3.87
N ASN A 132 2.92 -2.99 4.66
CA ASN A 132 3.22 -3.40 6.04
C ASN A 132 1.94 -3.55 6.89
N VAL A 133 1.03 -2.58 6.82
CA VAL A 133 -0.27 -2.65 7.51
C VAL A 133 -1.10 -3.83 7.01
N MET A 134 -1.15 -4.06 5.69
CA MET A 134 -1.90 -5.15 5.09
C MET A 134 -1.36 -6.53 5.49
N LEU A 135 -0.04 -6.69 5.57
CA LEU A 135 0.61 -7.96 5.96
C LEU A 135 0.39 -8.32 7.43
N GLN A 136 0.12 -7.33 8.29
CA GLN A 136 -0.21 -7.55 9.70
C GLN A 136 -1.69 -7.86 9.94
N LEU A 137 -2.54 -7.72 8.92
CA LEU A 137 -3.96 -8.06 9.06
C LEU A 137 -4.13 -9.54 9.33
N PHE A 138 -4.95 -9.83 10.34
CA PHE A 138 -5.24 -11.19 10.78
C PHE A 138 -6.74 -11.43 10.88
N LYS A 139 -7.09 -12.70 10.98
CA LYS A 139 -8.45 -13.19 11.26
C LYS A 139 -8.38 -14.33 12.26
N LYS A 140 -9.37 -14.38 13.15
CA LYS A 140 -9.60 -15.50 14.06
C LYS A 140 -10.40 -16.58 13.33
N VAL A 141 -9.82 -17.78 13.19
CA VAL A 141 -10.43 -18.91 12.49
C VAL A 141 -10.64 -20.06 13.45
N LYS A 142 -11.85 -20.61 13.52
CA LYS A 142 -12.15 -21.81 14.31
C LYS A 142 -11.46 -23.02 13.66
N ILE A 143 -10.78 -23.83 14.47
CA ILE A 143 -10.09 -25.05 14.01
C ILE A 143 -10.59 -26.28 14.77
N ALA A 144 -10.48 -27.44 14.13
CA ALA A 144 -10.64 -28.72 14.81
C ALA A 144 -9.27 -29.12 15.39
N TYR A 145 -9.24 -29.40 16.70
CA TYR A 145 -8.02 -29.83 17.40
C TYR A 145 -8.35 -30.99 18.32
N THR A 146 -7.54 -32.05 18.26
CA THR A 146 -7.64 -33.24 19.12
C THR A 146 -6.29 -33.43 19.82
N PRO A 147 -6.21 -33.35 21.15
CA PRO A 147 -4.95 -33.37 21.89
C PRO A 147 -4.10 -34.66 21.76
N ASP A 148 -4.70 -35.78 21.33
CA ASP A 148 -4.13 -37.13 21.51
C ASP A 148 -3.36 -37.72 20.29
N THR A 149 -3.13 -36.99 19.21
CA THR A 149 -2.30 -37.50 18.09
C THR A 149 -0.80 -37.33 18.40
N THR A 150 -0.26 -38.26 19.18
CA THR A 150 1.11 -38.28 19.73
C THR A 150 2.25 -38.50 18.72
N ASN A 151 2.05 -38.42 17.40
CA ASN A 151 3.08 -38.83 16.44
C ASN A 151 3.33 -37.93 15.23
N THR A 152 2.79 -36.71 15.21
CA THR A 152 3.16 -35.72 14.18
C THR A 152 3.52 -34.41 14.85
N ALA A 153 4.70 -33.87 14.51
CA ALA A 153 5.07 -32.50 14.84
C ALA A 153 3.87 -31.59 14.50
N ASN A 154 3.14 -31.13 15.52
CA ASN A 154 1.82 -30.54 15.36
C ASN A 154 1.96 -29.12 14.77
N ILE A 155 1.85 -29.01 13.44
CA ILE A 155 1.90 -27.75 12.69
C ILE A 155 0.68 -26.83 13.01
N ASN A 156 -0.36 -27.37 13.69
CA ASN A 156 -1.63 -26.68 13.91
C ASN A 156 -2.03 -26.63 15.40
N ILE A 157 -1.13 -26.19 16.28
CA ILE A 157 -1.48 -25.91 17.68
C ILE A 157 -2.41 -24.67 17.73
N PRO A 158 -3.54 -24.71 18.47
CA PRO A 158 -4.42 -23.55 18.63
C PRO A 158 -3.71 -22.38 19.33
N ASP A 159 -4.13 -21.16 19.00
CA ASP A 159 -3.69 -19.95 19.72
C ASP A 159 -4.63 -19.61 20.87
N ILE A 160 -5.92 -19.92 20.70
CA ILE A 160 -7.00 -19.51 21.60
C ILE A 160 -7.90 -20.70 21.92
N LEU A 161 -8.28 -20.84 23.19
CA LEU A 161 -9.34 -21.70 23.68
C LEU A 161 -10.41 -20.82 24.33
N GLU A 162 -11.60 -20.77 23.70
CA GLU A 162 -12.72 -19.99 24.22
C GLU A 162 -14.00 -20.82 24.11
N LYS A 163 -14.77 -20.95 25.20
CA LYS A 163 -16.06 -21.66 25.23
C LYS A 163 -15.99 -23.09 24.66
N ASN A 164 -14.93 -23.84 25.01
CA ASN A 164 -14.65 -25.19 24.49
C ASN A 164 -14.43 -25.28 22.97
N GLU A 165 -14.10 -24.15 22.34
CA GLU A 165 -13.74 -24.10 20.93
C GLU A 165 -12.30 -23.61 20.74
N TYR A 166 -11.62 -24.20 19.77
CA TYR A 166 -10.25 -23.87 19.43
C TYR A 166 -10.20 -22.90 18.26
N TYR A 167 -9.36 -21.88 18.36
CA TYR A 167 -9.14 -20.92 17.30
C TYR A 167 -7.66 -20.71 17.02
N MET A 168 -7.39 -20.30 15.78
CA MET A 168 -6.08 -19.90 15.30
C MET A 168 -6.16 -18.52 14.65
N ILE A 169 -5.23 -17.66 14.99
CA ILE A 169 -4.97 -16.40 14.31
C ILE A 169 -4.21 -16.72 13.03
N GLN A 170 -4.83 -16.38 11.91
CA GLN A 170 -4.30 -16.56 10.56
C GLN A 170 -4.18 -15.20 9.86
N PRO A 171 -3.26 -15.04 8.90
CA PRO A 171 -3.23 -13.84 8.08
C PRO A 171 -4.52 -13.69 7.28
N GLN A 172 -4.94 -12.44 7.06
CA GLN A 172 -6.08 -12.13 6.21
C GLN A 172 -5.74 -12.31 4.72
N ILE A 173 -4.47 -12.10 4.36
CA ILE A 173 -3.98 -12.44 3.03
C ILE A 173 -4.08 -13.96 2.86
N THR A 174 -4.55 -14.41 1.69
CA THR A 174 -4.76 -15.84 1.41
C THR A 174 -3.92 -16.34 0.24
N GLN A 175 -3.18 -15.46 -0.45
CA GLN A 175 -2.28 -15.89 -1.52
C GLN A 175 -1.19 -16.82 -0.97
N LEU A 176 -1.13 -18.03 -1.50
CA LEU A 176 -0.27 -19.12 -1.01
C LEU A 176 1.13 -19.14 -1.65
N SER A 177 1.46 -18.18 -2.54
CA SER A 177 2.71 -18.24 -3.31
C SER A 177 3.28 -16.84 -3.53
N MET A 178 4.37 -16.54 -2.83
CA MET A 178 5.11 -15.29 -2.99
C MET A 178 5.62 -15.10 -4.43
N ILE A 179 6.12 -16.14 -5.08
CA ILE A 179 6.61 -16.03 -6.47
C ILE A 179 5.50 -15.60 -7.46
N ASN A 180 4.24 -16.00 -7.21
CA ASN A 180 3.12 -15.55 -8.02
C ASN A 180 2.84 -14.05 -7.82
N ILE A 181 3.00 -13.53 -6.61
CA ILE A 181 2.89 -12.08 -6.32
C ILE A 181 4.03 -11.34 -7.04
N VAL A 182 5.27 -11.82 -6.90
CA VAL A 182 6.45 -11.25 -7.55
C VAL A 182 6.28 -11.17 -9.07
N LYS A 183 5.82 -12.25 -9.71
CA LYS A 183 5.57 -12.27 -11.16
C LYS A 183 4.40 -11.37 -11.56
N LYS A 184 3.28 -11.44 -10.84
CA LYS A 184 2.06 -10.68 -11.17
C LYS A 184 2.28 -9.17 -11.13
N PHE A 185 3.05 -8.69 -10.15
CA PHE A 185 3.30 -7.26 -9.96
C PHE A 185 4.71 -6.84 -10.37
N GLU A 186 5.43 -7.72 -11.07
CA GLU A 186 6.80 -7.48 -11.56
C GLU A 186 7.77 -7.00 -10.47
N LEU A 187 7.63 -7.52 -9.25
CA LEU A 187 8.46 -7.13 -8.10
C LEU A 187 9.94 -7.55 -8.27
N TYR A 188 10.25 -8.31 -9.32
CA TYR A 188 11.63 -8.64 -9.71
C TYR A 188 12.39 -7.45 -10.31
N LYS A 189 11.72 -6.33 -10.63
CA LYS A 189 12.41 -5.14 -11.13
C LYS A 189 13.10 -4.41 -9.98
N ASP A 190 14.28 -3.87 -10.25
CA ASP A 190 15.09 -3.12 -9.29
C ASP A 190 14.31 -1.96 -8.65
N GLU A 191 13.44 -1.29 -9.43
CA GLU A 191 12.59 -0.20 -8.94
C GLU A 191 11.51 -0.62 -7.93
N HIS A 192 11.32 -1.93 -7.71
CA HIS A 192 10.38 -2.53 -6.78
C HIS A 192 11.06 -3.25 -5.61
N ILE A 193 12.39 -3.13 -5.47
CA ILE A 193 13.16 -3.87 -4.47
C ILE A 193 12.63 -3.66 -3.06
N GLU A 194 12.28 -2.44 -2.66
CA GLU A 194 11.74 -2.17 -1.32
C GLU A 194 10.43 -2.92 -1.05
N THR A 195 9.52 -2.91 -2.02
CA THR A 195 8.25 -3.67 -1.94
C THR A 195 8.51 -5.18 -1.90
N PHE A 196 9.50 -5.66 -2.66
CA PHE A 196 9.92 -7.06 -2.61
C PHE A 196 10.48 -7.44 -1.24
N LEU A 197 11.35 -6.61 -0.65
CA LEU A 197 11.98 -6.88 0.64
C LEU A 197 10.94 -6.95 1.77
N ILE A 198 9.97 -6.02 1.78
CA ILE A 198 8.85 -6.07 2.74
C ILE A 198 8.08 -7.39 2.62
N LEU A 199 7.80 -7.82 1.38
CA LEU A 199 7.13 -9.10 1.15
C LEU A 199 8.01 -10.28 1.58
N PHE A 200 9.31 -10.23 1.30
CA PHE A 200 10.27 -11.28 1.63
C PHE A 200 10.43 -11.47 3.14
N GLU A 201 10.33 -10.39 3.92
CA GLU A 201 10.43 -10.40 5.38
C GLU A 201 9.12 -10.71 6.11
N THR A 202 8.05 -11.05 5.38
CA THR A 202 6.72 -11.30 5.95
C THR A 202 6.71 -12.40 7.03
N ASP A 203 7.59 -13.40 6.90
CA ASP A 203 7.75 -14.49 7.89
C ASP A 203 8.26 -14.02 9.27
N ASN A 204 8.87 -12.84 9.32
CA ASN A 204 9.35 -12.24 10.55
C ASN A 204 8.27 -11.43 11.29
N ILE A 205 7.09 -11.27 10.69
CA ILE A 205 5.98 -10.55 11.32
C ILE A 205 5.45 -11.38 12.50
N LYS A 206 5.66 -10.83 13.69
CA LYS A 206 5.10 -11.33 14.94
C LYS A 206 3.90 -10.49 15.35
N LEU A 207 2.94 -11.14 15.99
CA LEU A 207 1.84 -10.48 16.67
C LEU A 207 1.81 -10.92 18.13
N ASP A 208 1.52 -9.97 19.01
CA ASP A 208 1.11 -10.22 20.37
C ASP A 208 -0.40 -10.54 20.40
N LEU A 209 -0.75 -11.74 20.86
CA LEU A 209 -2.15 -12.18 20.91
C LEU A 209 -3.02 -11.29 21.81
N VAL A 210 -2.46 -10.65 22.83
CA VAL A 210 -3.22 -9.82 23.77
C VAL A 210 -3.26 -8.37 23.31
N GLU A 211 -2.10 -7.78 23.01
CA GLU A 211 -1.96 -6.37 22.62
C GLU A 211 -2.47 -6.10 21.22
N ASP A 212 -2.05 -6.91 20.24
CA ASP A 212 -2.40 -6.68 18.84
C ASP A 212 -3.75 -7.33 18.49
N CYS A 213 -4.02 -8.51 19.04
CA CYS A 213 -5.21 -9.29 18.68
C CYS A 213 -6.39 -9.12 19.65
N GLY A 214 -6.18 -8.47 20.80
CA GLY A 214 -7.24 -8.25 21.80
C GLY A 214 -7.75 -9.53 22.47
N VAL A 215 -6.95 -10.60 22.47
CA VAL A 215 -7.31 -11.87 23.11
C VAL A 215 -7.09 -11.75 24.62
N ALA A 216 -8.10 -12.11 25.41
CA ALA A 216 -7.96 -12.18 26.86
C ALA A 216 -6.90 -13.23 27.25
N VAL A 217 -6.08 -12.93 28.26
CA VAL A 217 -4.99 -13.82 28.72
C VAL A 217 -5.55 -15.19 29.11
N GLU A 218 -6.75 -15.23 29.69
CA GLU A 218 -7.47 -16.43 30.10
C GLU A 218 -7.92 -17.29 28.91
N SER A 219 -8.05 -16.69 27.73
CA SER A 219 -8.43 -17.38 26.49
C SER A 219 -7.22 -17.90 25.69
N LEU A 220 -5.99 -17.55 26.05
CA LEU A 220 -4.80 -18.11 25.39
C LEU A 220 -4.72 -19.62 25.59
N PHE A 221 -4.44 -20.37 24.53
CA PHE A 221 -4.30 -21.83 24.59
C PHE A 221 -3.06 -22.25 25.41
N ILE A 222 -1.93 -21.58 25.20
CA ILE A 222 -0.71 -21.69 26.01
C ILE A 222 -0.44 -20.31 26.61
N LYS A 223 -0.43 -20.19 27.94
CA LYS A 223 -0.37 -18.88 28.63
C LYS A 223 0.94 -18.15 28.41
N GLU A 224 2.02 -18.91 28.28
CA GLU A 224 3.38 -18.43 28.08
C GLU A 224 3.62 -18.02 26.62
N ASN A 225 2.80 -18.50 25.68
CA ASN A 225 2.97 -18.24 24.25
C ASN A 225 2.10 -17.06 23.79
N ARG A 226 2.53 -15.86 24.14
CA ARG A 226 1.83 -14.61 23.82
C ARG A 226 2.15 -14.09 22.42
N GLU A 227 3.37 -14.31 21.94
CA GLU A 227 3.81 -13.93 20.60
C GLU A 227 3.64 -15.08 19.62
N ILE A 228 3.06 -14.80 18.46
CA ILE A 228 2.99 -15.75 17.35
C ILE A 228 3.63 -15.15 16.11
N LYS A 229 4.26 -16.00 15.28
CA LYS A 229 4.51 -15.65 13.88
C LYS A 229 3.18 -15.73 13.14
N LEU A 230 2.65 -14.60 12.67
CA LEU A 230 1.34 -14.53 12.00
C LEU A 230 1.29 -15.50 10.82
N HIS A 231 2.39 -15.55 10.09
CA HIS A 231 2.52 -16.17 8.79
C HIS A 231 3.05 -17.62 8.82
N ARG A 232 3.22 -18.21 10.01
CA ARG A 232 3.83 -19.54 10.25
C ARG A 232 3.33 -20.72 9.40
N ASN A 233 2.13 -20.63 8.83
CA ASN A 233 1.49 -21.71 8.06
C ASN A 233 1.35 -21.42 6.56
N MET A 234 1.90 -20.31 6.06
CA MET A 234 1.90 -20.00 4.64
C MET A 234 3.12 -20.61 3.94
N ASN A 235 2.93 -21.05 2.70
CA ASN A 235 4.04 -21.55 1.89
C ASN A 235 4.85 -20.37 1.34
N TYR A 236 5.87 -19.98 2.08
CA TYR A 236 6.78 -18.88 1.75
C TYR A 236 7.87 -19.22 0.76
N ASN A 237 7.82 -20.39 0.13
CA ASN A 237 8.92 -20.83 -0.73
C ASN A 237 8.99 -19.97 -2.02
N ILE A 238 9.70 -18.84 -1.96
CA ILE A 238 10.24 -18.18 -3.14
C ILE A 238 11.40 -19.06 -3.57
N SER A 239 11.29 -19.66 -4.74
CA SER A 239 12.46 -20.21 -5.41
C SER A 239 13.38 -19.05 -5.80
N LEU A 240 14.33 -18.71 -4.92
CA LEU A 240 15.33 -17.68 -5.19
C LEU A 240 16.19 -18.04 -6.40
N ASP A 241 16.35 -19.33 -6.68
CA ASP A 241 16.91 -19.89 -7.91
C ASP A 241 16.09 -19.52 -9.16
N GLU A 242 14.76 -19.53 -9.06
CA GLU A 242 13.90 -19.06 -10.17
C GLU A 242 13.98 -17.54 -10.30
N LEU A 243 13.95 -16.83 -9.16
CA LEU A 243 13.98 -15.37 -9.15
C LEU A 243 15.28 -14.83 -9.74
N ILE A 244 16.45 -15.38 -9.37
CA ILE A 244 17.74 -14.92 -9.91
C ILE A 244 17.83 -15.13 -11.42
N LYS A 245 17.27 -16.23 -11.96
CA LYS A 245 17.18 -16.43 -13.42
C LYS A 245 16.33 -15.35 -14.09
N ILE A 246 15.21 -14.96 -13.47
CA ILE A 246 14.35 -13.88 -13.96
C ILE A 246 15.10 -12.54 -13.94
N THR A 247 15.77 -12.20 -12.83
CA THR A 247 16.47 -10.91 -12.68
C THR A 247 17.64 -10.78 -13.65
N ILE A 248 18.42 -11.84 -13.87
CA ILE A 248 19.49 -11.85 -14.89
C ILE A 248 18.88 -11.66 -16.28
N LYS A 249 17.84 -12.43 -16.63
CA LYS A 249 17.19 -12.37 -17.95
C LYS A 249 16.57 -11.00 -18.24
N LYS A 250 16.08 -10.32 -17.21
CA LYS A 250 15.44 -9.00 -17.30
C LYS A 250 16.41 -7.84 -17.03
N ASP A 251 17.70 -8.11 -16.87
CA ASP A 251 18.74 -7.14 -16.56
C ASP A 251 18.42 -6.26 -15.33
N GLN A 252 18.18 -6.90 -14.19
CA GLN A 252 17.88 -6.26 -12.91
C GLN A 252 19.06 -6.47 -11.94
N PRO A 253 20.17 -5.70 -12.10
CA PRO A 253 21.41 -5.92 -11.37
C PRO A 253 21.29 -5.69 -9.86
N ILE A 254 20.46 -4.77 -9.38
CA ILE A 254 20.36 -4.47 -7.94
C ILE A 254 19.75 -5.66 -7.20
N LEU A 255 18.62 -6.18 -7.68
CA LEU A 255 17.99 -7.34 -7.08
C LEU A 255 18.81 -8.62 -7.30
N THR A 256 19.47 -8.76 -8.46
CA THR A 256 20.42 -9.88 -8.70
C THR A 256 21.52 -9.89 -7.65
N LYS A 257 22.13 -8.74 -7.37
CA LYS A 257 23.16 -8.58 -6.33
C LYS A 257 22.65 -9.04 -4.98
N TYR A 258 21.49 -8.51 -4.57
CA TYR A 258 20.88 -8.84 -3.29
C TYR A 258 20.66 -10.35 -3.12
N ILE A 259 20.12 -11.02 -4.16
CA ILE A 259 19.84 -12.47 -4.08
C ILE A 259 21.14 -13.28 -3.97
N ILE A 260 22.19 -12.91 -4.71
CA ILE A 260 23.50 -13.59 -4.62
C ILE A 260 24.10 -13.45 -3.22
N GLU A 261 24.07 -12.23 -2.67
CA GLU A 261 24.59 -11.94 -1.33
C GLU A 261 23.79 -12.66 -0.23
N TYR A 262 22.48 -12.82 -0.41
CA TYR A 262 21.62 -13.52 0.54
C TYR A 262 21.80 -15.05 0.51
N MET A 263 21.91 -15.64 -0.67
CA MET A 263 21.94 -17.11 -0.84
C MET A 263 23.34 -17.72 -0.79
N GLU A 264 24.39 -16.91 -0.87
CA GLU A 264 25.79 -17.36 -0.89
C GLU A 264 26.03 -18.46 -1.95
N TYR A 265 25.51 -18.27 -3.17
CA TYR A 265 25.59 -19.30 -4.22
C TYR A 265 27.03 -19.70 -4.54
N THR A 266 27.23 -20.99 -4.78
CA THR A 266 28.48 -21.53 -5.29
C THR A 266 28.74 -21.09 -6.73
N LYS A 267 30.00 -21.11 -7.14
CA LYS A 267 30.43 -20.85 -8.52
C LYS A 267 29.66 -21.70 -9.53
N THR A 268 29.51 -22.99 -9.28
CA THR A 268 28.82 -23.93 -10.18
C THR A 268 27.34 -23.57 -10.33
N GLN A 269 26.67 -23.15 -9.25
CA GLN A 269 25.28 -22.68 -9.31
C GLN A 269 25.15 -21.43 -10.18
N LEU A 270 25.98 -20.41 -9.94
CA LEU A 270 25.97 -19.17 -10.72
C LEU A 270 26.23 -19.43 -12.22
N GLN A 271 27.20 -20.29 -12.54
CA GLN A 271 27.46 -20.72 -13.92
C GLN A 271 26.25 -21.44 -14.54
N SER A 272 25.56 -22.29 -13.78
CA SER A 272 24.35 -22.96 -14.25
C SER A 272 23.21 -21.98 -14.56
N PHE A 273 23.07 -20.92 -13.76
CA PHE A 273 22.06 -19.88 -13.98
C PHE A 273 22.34 -19.09 -15.25
N LEU A 274 23.62 -18.72 -15.49
CA LEU A 274 24.03 -18.05 -16.72
C LEU A 274 23.74 -18.91 -17.96
N LYS A 275 24.09 -20.20 -17.95
CA LYS A 275 23.80 -21.12 -19.07
C LYS A 275 22.32 -21.18 -19.43
N VAL A 276 21.42 -21.11 -18.44
CA VAL A 276 19.96 -21.11 -18.68
C VAL A 276 19.48 -19.81 -19.31
N VAL A 277 20.11 -18.68 -18.97
CA VAL A 277 19.69 -17.35 -19.43
C VAL A 277 20.35 -16.96 -20.76
N THR A 278 21.56 -17.46 -21.04
CA THR A 278 22.33 -17.27 -22.27
C THR A 278 22.82 -18.63 -22.78
N PRO A 279 21.99 -19.37 -23.54
CA PRO A 279 22.30 -20.74 -23.93
C PRO A 279 23.38 -20.87 -25.02
N ASP A 280 23.65 -19.83 -25.81
CA ASP A 280 24.72 -19.82 -26.83
C ASP A 280 25.95 -19.03 -26.35
N GLU A 281 27.15 -19.58 -26.59
CA GLU A 281 28.43 -18.96 -26.23
C GLU A 281 28.63 -17.59 -26.93
N ASN A 282 28.24 -17.48 -28.21
CA ASN A 282 28.27 -16.20 -28.94
C ASN A 282 27.30 -15.15 -28.36
N ASN A 283 26.18 -15.60 -27.79
CA ASN A 283 25.23 -14.72 -27.10
C ASN A 283 25.71 -14.37 -25.69
N HIS A 284 26.60 -15.17 -25.08
CA HIS A 284 27.15 -14.89 -23.75
C HIS A 284 28.13 -13.71 -23.77
N GLU A 285 28.99 -13.60 -24.78
CA GLU A 285 29.88 -12.44 -24.93
C GLU A 285 29.08 -11.15 -25.18
N ILE A 286 28.09 -11.20 -26.06
CA ILE A 286 27.20 -10.06 -26.34
C ILE A 286 26.37 -9.70 -25.10
N ALA A 287 25.78 -10.68 -24.40
CA ALA A 287 25.06 -10.42 -23.16
C ALA A 287 25.99 -9.85 -22.08
N SER A 288 27.22 -10.34 -21.96
CA SER A 288 28.19 -9.82 -21.00
C SER A 288 28.65 -8.40 -21.32
N SER A 289 28.50 -7.90 -22.55
CA SER A 289 28.84 -6.51 -22.88
C SER A 289 27.71 -5.53 -22.57
N PHE A 290 26.44 -5.95 -22.70
CA PHE A 290 25.28 -5.06 -22.56
C PHE A 290 24.46 -5.28 -21.28
N ASN A 291 24.29 -6.53 -20.82
CA ASN A 291 23.50 -6.89 -19.64
C ASN A 291 24.33 -6.69 -18.35
N LYS A 292 23.90 -5.77 -17.50
CA LYS A 292 24.56 -5.43 -16.23
C LYS A 292 24.47 -6.59 -15.23
N ALA A 293 23.33 -7.28 -15.16
CA ALA A 293 23.16 -8.41 -14.26
C ALA A 293 24.07 -9.60 -14.63
N VAL A 294 24.25 -9.89 -15.93
CA VAL A 294 25.20 -10.93 -16.40
C VAL A 294 26.64 -10.56 -16.03
N ARG A 295 27.06 -9.30 -16.25
CA ARG A 295 28.39 -8.82 -15.82
C ARG A 295 28.62 -8.97 -14.33
N LEU A 296 27.61 -8.60 -13.54
CA LEU A 296 27.66 -8.74 -12.09
C LEU A 296 27.90 -10.19 -11.69
N VAL A 297 27.11 -11.13 -12.22
CA VAL A 297 27.28 -12.57 -11.91
C VAL A 297 28.66 -13.08 -12.31
N ASN A 298 29.19 -12.68 -13.48
CA ASN A 298 30.54 -13.04 -13.90
C ASN A 298 31.63 -12.48 -12.98
N SER A 299 31.44 -11.28 -12.41
CA SER A 299 32.32 -10.72 -11.39
C SER A 299 32.37 -11.60 -10.15
N TYR A 300 31.20 -11.96 -9.59
CA TYR A 300 31.11 -12.85 -8.43
C TYR A 300 31.75 -14.23 -8.70
N ILE A 301 31.54 -14.80 -9.89
CA ILE A 301 32.19 -16.06 -10.30
C ILE A 301 33.72 -15.93 -10.30
N SER A 302 34.24 -14.80 -10.79
CA SER A 302 35.69 -14.53 -10.85
C SER A 302 36.29 -14.34 -9.45
N GLU A 303 35.58 -13.62 -8.57
CA GLU A 303 35.98 -13.42 -7.17
C GLU A 303 36.02 -14.74 -6.38
N LEU A 304 35.04 -15.63 -6.59
CA LEU A 304 35.04 -16.95 -5.98
C LEU A 304 36.21 -17.81 -6.47
N GLN A 305 36.57 -17.72 -7.76
CA GLN A 305 37.71 -18.43 -8.31
C GLN A 305 39.06 -17.98 -7.74
N GLN A 306 39.19 -16.71 -7.34
CA GLN A 306 40.41 -16.20 -6.71
C GLN A 306 40.58 -16.66 -5.25
N LYS A 307 39.48 -17.05 -4.58
CA LYS A 307 39.49 -17.54 -3.19
C LYS A 307 39.77 -19.03 -3.05
N GLU A 308 39.72 -19.78 -4.15
CA GLU A 308 39.98 -21.23 -4.21
C GLU A 308 41.47 -21.59 -4.43
N ILE A 309 42.37 -20.60 -4.51
CA ILE A 309 43.83 -20.74 -4.72
C ILE A 309 44.56 -20.49 -3.40
#